data_AF-A0A4D8Q382-F1
#
_entry.id   AF-A0A4D8Q382-F1
#
_cell.length_a   1.000
_cell.length_b   1.000
_cell.length_c   1.000
_cell.angle_alpha   90.00
_cell.angle_beta   90.00
_cell.angle_gamma   90.00
#
_symmetry.space_group_name_H-M   'P 1'
#
loop_
_entity.id
_entity.type
_entity.pdbx_description
1 polymer ?
#
loop_
_entity_poly.entity_id
_entity_poly.type
_entity_poly.pdbx_seq_one_letter_code
_entity_poly.pdbx_strand_id
1 'polypeptide(L)'
;MTSIRLNGAFRDAVADITLAVAQDPNLVALVMRWNEDDTLLWTLNSLPNGQNTVPGGGAAHAEEALIVNWAGYVAQNNGNEPDTVEILLTKSPCMDRSPARQMAGGAWAPGCSSKLRQLVLAKPANDWRICFLAYYQEDIRIDAQAYGAVAEFTGIAKADVYLWADRHRG
;
A
#
# COMPACT_ATOMS: atom_id res chain seq x y z
N MET A 1 9.27 17.27 -4.26
CA MET A 1 8.64 16.01 -3.82
C MET A 1 7.70 16.34 -2.69
N THR A 2 6.44 15.94 -2.80
CA THR A 2 5.41 16.18 -1.79
C THR A 2 5.31 14.94 -0.92
N SER A 3 5.49 15.09 0.39
CA SER A 3 5.44 13.99 1.35
C SER A 3 4.03 13.84 1.95
N ILE A 4 3.66 12.64 2.37
CA ILE A 4 2.38 12.39 3.07
C ILE A 4 2.36 13.20 4.37
N ARG A 5 1.25 13.87 4.66
CA ARG A 5 1.01 14.56 5.93
C ARG A 5 0.07 13.74 6.80
N LEU A 6 0.49 13.45 8.04
CA LEU A 6 -0.37 12.82 9.05
C LEU A 6 -1.17 13.87 9.80
N ASN A 7 -2.39 14.12 9.34
CA ASN A 7 -3.35 15.00 9.97
C ASN A 7 -4.72 14.32 10.10
N GLY A 8 -5.56 14.89 10.96
CA GLY A 8 -6.96 14.51 11.13
C GLY A 8 -7.19 13.01 11.29
N ALA A 9 -8.19 12.49 10.58
CA ALA A 9 -8.60 11.09 10.67
C ALA A 9 -7.55 10.14 10.11
N PHE A 10 -6.75 10.59 9.14
CA PHE A 10 -5.67 9.78 8.58
C PHE A 10 -4.56 9.53 9.61
N ARG A 11 -4.17 10.55 10.40
CA ARG A 11 -3.21 10.38 11.50
C ARG A 11 -3.70 9.34 12.51
N ASP A 12 -4.96 9.45 12.90
CA ASP A 12 -5.53 8.59 13.94
C ASP A 12 -5.62 7.13 13.44
N ALA A 13 -6.06 6.91 12.20
CA ALA A 13 -6.05 5.58 11.57
C ALA A 13 -4.63 4.98 11.47
N VAL A 14 -3.63 5.80 11.11
CA VAL A 14 -2.22 5.36 11.05
C VAL A 14 -1.69 4.98 12.44
N ALA A 15 -2.03 5.77 13.47
CA ALA A 15 -1.65 5.46 14.84
C ALA A 15 -2.27 4.14 15.32
N ASP A 16 -3.55 3.92 15.02
CA ASP A 16 -4.29 2.71 15.39
C ASP A 16 -3.68 1.45 14.76
N ILE A 17 -3.38 1.47 13.45
CA ILE A 17 -2.76 0.30 12.81
C ILE A 17 -1.32 0.06 13.27
N THR A 18 -0.59 1.13 13.60
CA THR A 18 0.78 1.01 14.10
C THR A 18 0.78 0.36 15.48
N LEU A 19 -0.17 0.73 16.34
CA LEU A 19 -0.37 0.09 17.64
C LEU A 19 -0.78 -1.38 17.49
N ALA A 20 -1.68 -1.69 16.56
CA ALA A 20 -2.10 -3.07 16.29
C ALA A 20 -0.93 -3.95 15.83
N VAL A 21 -0.06 -3.44 14.94
CA VAL A 21 1.15 -4.17 14.50
C VAL A 21 2.17 -4.34 15.62
N ALA A 22 2.26 -3.40 16.56
CA ALA A 22 3.11 -3.57 17.74
C ALA A 22 2.62 -4.70 18.67
N GLN A 23 1.32 -5.01 18.66
CA GLN A 23 0.71 -6.08 19.44
C GLN A 23 0.79 -7.44 18.74
N ASP A 24 0.68 -7.47 17.41
CA ASP A 24 0.91 -8.66 16.59
C ASP A 24 1.92 -8.36 15.47
N PRO A 25 3.20 -8.76 15.62
CA PRO A 25 4.24 -8.46 14.64
C PRO A 25 4.02 -9.18 13.31
N ASN A 26 3.11 -10.14 13.20
CA ASN A 26 2.76 -10.77 11.93
C ASN A 26 1.67 -10.03 11.16
N LEU A 27 1.01 -9.06 11.79
CA LEU A 27 0.05 -8.18 11.12
C LEU A 27 0.78 -7.30 10.11
N VAL A 28 0.21 -7.22 8.91
CA VAL A 28 0.57 -6.23 7.90
C VAL A 28 -0.68 -5.45 7.55
N ALA A 29 -0.62 -4.16 7.74
CA ALA A 29 -1.72 -3.24 7.49
C ALA A 29 -1.30 -2.10 6.57
N LEU A 30 -2.30 -1.53 5.88
CA LEU A 30 -2.18 -0.26 5.18
C LEU A 30 -3.38 0.65 5.48
N VAL A 31 -3.15 1.96 5.44
CA VAL A 31 -4.20 2.98 5.34
C VAL A 31 -4.07 3.66 3.98
N MET A 32 -5.20 3.85 3.31
CA MET A 32 -5.29 4.62 2.06
C MET A 32 -6.18 5.84 2.26
N ARG A 33 -5.75 6.98 1.72
CA ARG A 33 -6.52 8.22 1.61
C ARG A 33 -6.46 8.75 0.18
N TRP A 34 -7.55 9.36 -0.27
CA TRP A 34 -7.63 10.00 -1.59
C TRP A 34 -7.68 11.53 -1.48
N ASN A 35 -7.05 12.21 -2.44
CA ASN A 35 -7.12 13.67 -2.62
C ASN A 35 -6.72 14.50 -1.39
N GLU A 36 -5.90 13.93 -0.49
CA GLU A 36 -5.51 14.54 0.78
C GLU A 36 -6.73 14.88 1.68
N ASP A 37 -7.88 14.25 1.41
CA ASP A 37 -9.15 14.47 2.11
C ASP A 37 -9.46 13.30 3.05
N ASP A 38 -9.74 13.63 4.31
CA ASP A 38 -10.05 12.66 5.36
C ASP A 38 -11.51 12.15 5.32
N THR A 39 -12.32 12.61 4.35
CA THR A 39 -13.71 12.14 4.20
C THR A 39 -13.80 10.65 3.83
N LEU A 40 -12.88 10.16 3.01
CA LEU A 40 -12.84 8.77 2.56
C LEU A 40 -11.46 8.18 2.82
N LEU A 41 -11.41 7.35 3.86
CA LEU A 41 -10.22 6.61 4.28
C LEU A 41 -10.54 5.13 4.41
N TRP A 42 -9.58 4.29 4.01
CA TRP A 42 -9.74 2.84 4.07
C TRP A 42 -8.55 2.21 4.77
N THR A 43 -8.86 1.39 5.76
CA THR A 43 -7.86 0.57 6.47
C THR A 43 -8.01 -0.87 6.03
N LEU A 44 -6.90 -1.48 5.61
CA LEU A 44 -6.85 -2.87 5.19
C LEU A 44 -5.78 -3.60 5.97
N ASN A 45 -6.15 -4.75 6.51
CA ASN A 45 -5.29 -5.58 7.34
C ASN A 45 -5.13 -6.96 6.69
N SER A 46 -3.94 -7.54 6.83
CA SER A 46 -3.61 -8.89 6.44
C SER A 46 -3.03 -9.61 7.66
N LEU A 47 -3.69 -10.71 8.04
CA LEU A 47 -3.16 -11.66 9.01
C LEU A 47 -2.82 -12.98 8.31
N PRO A 48 -1.79 -13.69 8.78
CA PRO A 48 -1.38 -14.99 8.22
C PRO A 48 -2.49 -16.06 8.25
N ASN A 49 -3.50 -15.88 9.11
CA ASN A 49 -4.63 -16.80 9.26
C ASN A 49 -5.67 -16.71 8.13
N GLY A 50 -5.50 -15.82 7.15
CA GLY A 50 -6.39 -15.74 5.99
C GLY A 50 -7.74 -15.07 6.28
N GLN A 51 -7.80 -14.14 7.23
CA GLN A 51 -9.00 -13.32 7.49
C GLN A 51 -9.53 -12.62 6.23
N ASN A 52 -8.64 -12.23 5.32
CA ASN A 52 -9.01 -11.77 3.99
C ASN A 52 -8.58 -12.81 2.96
N THR A 53 -9.47 -13.12 2.03
CA THR A 53 -9.15 -13.94 0.85
C THR A 53 -9.45 -13.13 -0.40
N VAL A 54 -8.64 -13.32 -1.43
CA VAL A 54 -8.82 -12.71 -2.74
C VAL A 54 -8.95 -13.79 -3.81
N PRO A 55 -9.62 -13.50 -4.95
CA PRO A 55 -9.65 -14.41 -6.09
C PRO A 55 -8.25 -14.91 -6.47
N GLY A 56 -8.16 -16.19 -6.85
CA GLY A 56 -6.88 -16.86 -7.09
C GLY A 56 -6.30 -17.63 -5.89
N GLY A 57 -6.94 -17.58 -4.72
CA GLY A 57 -6.76 -18.55 -3.61
C GLY A 57 -5.71 -18.17 -2.56
N GLY A 58 -6.00 -18.40 -1.28
CA GLY A 58 -5.09 -18.15 -0.14
C GLY A 58 -5.34 -16.83 0.60
N ALA A 59 -4.62 -16.64 1.71
CA ALA A 59 -4.66 -15.42 2.50
C ALA A 59 -4.22 -14.22 1.64
N ALA A 60 -4.99 -13.13 1.69
CA ALA A 60 -4.72 -11.91 0.96
C ALA A 60 -3.75 -11.02 1.72
N HIS A 61 -2.79 -10.45 1.01
CA HIS A 61 -2.03 -9.30 1.53
C HIS A 61 -2.89 -8.03 1.48
N ALA A 62 -2.55 -7.03 2.29
CA ALA A 62 -3.33 -5.80 2.38
C ALA A 62 -3.39 -5.06 1.02
N GLU A 63 -2.32 -5.11 0.24
CA GLU A 63 -2.23 -4.54 -1.11
C GLU A 63 -3.12 -5.27 -2.11
N GLU A 64 -3.29 -6.59 -1.97
CA GLU A 64 -4.18 -7.37 -2.82
C GLU A 64 -5.65 -7.06 -2.52
N ALA A 65 -5.98 -6.90 -1.23
CA ALA A 65 -7.29 -6.45 -0.81
C ALA A 65 -7.61 -5.04 -1.36
N LEU A 66 -6.62 -4.14 -1.38
CA LEU A 66 -6.76 -2.81 -1.99
C LEU A 66 -7.12 -2.92 -3.47
N ILE A 67 -6.37 -3.75 -4.22
CA ILE A 67 -6.56 -3.92 -5.66
C ILE A 67 -7.95 -4.47 -5.97
N VAL A 68 -8.40 -5.50 -5.26
CA VAL A 68 -9.69 -6.14 -5.50
C VAL A 68 -10.85 -5.19 -5.20
N ASN A 69 -10.71 -4.36 -4.16
CA ASN A 69 -11.77 -3.45 -3.74
C ASN A 69 -11.75 -2.09 -4.47
N TRP A 70 -10.79 -1.83 -5.37
CA TRP A 70 -10.63 -0.53 -6.03
C TRP A 70 -11.92 0.01 -6.64
N ALA A 71 -12.62 -0.82 -7.42
CA ALA A 71 -13.89 -0.41 -8.04
C ALA A 71 -14.95 -0.01 -7.00
N GLY A 72 -14.95 -0.67 -5.84
CA GLY A 72 -15.80 -0.32 -4.71
C GLY A 72 -15.43 1.04 -4.08
N TYR A 73 -14.14 1.37 -4.00
CA TYR A 73 -13.68 2.68 -3.52
C TYR A 73 -14.09 3.80 -4.48
N VAL A 74 -13.97 3.58 -5.79
CA VAL A 74 -14.43 4.53 -6.81
C VAL A 74 -15.94 4.75 -6.70
N ALA A 75 -16.72 3.68 -6.50
CA ALA A 75 -18.17 3.79 -6.30
C ALA A 75 -18.54 4.59 -5.04
N GLN A 76 -17.78 4.44 -3.95
CA GLN A 76 -17.95 5.25 -2.73
C GLN A 76 -17.60 6.72 -2.95
N ASN A 77 -16.70 7.03 -3.90
CA ASN A 77 -16.37 8.39 -4.32
C ASN A 77 -17.26 8.91 -5.47
N ASN A 78 -18.55 8.56 -5.46
CA ASN A 78 -19.52 8.96 -6.49
C ASN A 78 -19.11 8.58 -7.93
N GLY A 79 -18.35 7.49 -8.09
CA GLY A 79 -17.85 7.04 -9.40
C GLY A 79 -16.61 7.79 -9.90
N ASN A 80 -16.04 8.70 -9.11
CA ASN A 80 -14.87 9.47 -9.50
C ASN A 80 -13.58 8.80 -9.03
N GLU A 81 -12.60 8.71 -9.94
CA GLU A 81 -11.24 8.33 -9.58
C GLU A 81 -10.53 9.53 -8.91
N PRO A 82 -9.56 9.28 -8.00
CA PRO A 82 -8.82 10.35 -7.33
C PRO A 82 -7.76 10.96 -8.24
N ASP A 83 -7.36 12.19 -7.93
CA ASP A 83 -6.18 12.84 -8.51
C ASP A 83 -4.91 12.46 -7.74
N THR A 84 -5.00 12.39 -6.40
CA THR A 84 -3.91 11.98 -5.51
C THR A 84 -4.29 10.74 -4.70
N VAL A 85 -3.37 9.78 -4.59
CA VAL A 85 -3.53 8.57 -3.77
C VAL A 85 -2.39 8.48 -2.77
N GLU A 86 -2.72 8.45 -1.49
CA GLU A 86 -1.76 8.27 -0.40
C GLU A 86 -1.97 6.91 0.25
N ILE A 87 -0.92 6.10 0.29
CA ILE A 87 -0.91 4.78 0.92
C ILE A 87 0.19 4.78 1.97
N LEU A 88 -0.16 4.47 3.21
CA LEU A 88 0.81 4.20 4.27
C LEU A 88 0.74 2.73 4.65
N LEU A 89 1.83 2.00 4.46
CA LEU A 89 1.98 0.61 4.85
C LEU A 89 2.80 0.48 6.13
N THR A 90 2.42 -0.46 6.98
CA THR A 90 3.18 -0.79 8.19
C THR A 90 4.50 -1.49 7.88
N LYS A 91 4.58 -2.21 6.75
CA LYS A 91 5.80 -2.80 6.20
C LYS A 91 5.87 -2.57 4.70
N SER A 92 7.07 -2.56 4.13
CA SER A 92 7.26 -2.47 2.68
C SER A 92 6.52 -3.62 1.97
N PRO A 93 6.01 -3.39 0.76
CA PRO A 93 5.32 -4.44 0.02
C PRO A 93 6.32 -5.55 -0.37
N CYS A 94 5.90 -6.80 -0.23
CA CYS A 94 6.77 -7.95 -0.54
C CYS A 94 7.13 -8.02 -2.04
N MET A 95 8.31 -8.59 -2.34
CA MET A 95 8.77 -8.80 -3.72
C MET A 95 8.30 -10.13 -4.33
N ASP A 96 8.14 -11.17 -3.51
CA ASP A 96 8.01 -12.54 -4.00
C ASP A 96 7.00 -13.40 -3.21
N ARG A 97 6.67 -13.03 -1.97
CA ARG A 97 5.76 -13.78 -1.09
C ARG A 97 4.34 -13.92 -1.64
N SER A 98 3.84 -12.86 -2.25
CA SER A 98 2.50 -12.85 -2.84
C SER A 98 2.56 -13.53 -4.22
N PRO A 99 1.82 -14.62 -4.46
CA PRO A 99 1.91 -15.37 -5.72
C PRO A 99 1.29 -14.61 -6.89
N ALA A 100 1.49 -15.09 -8.12
CA ALA A 100 0.70 -14.65 -9.26
C ALA A 100 -0.79 -14.97 -9.02
N ARG A 101 -1.69 -14.05 -9.41
CA ARG A 101 -3.15 -14.20 -9.16
C ARG A 101 -3.97 -13.76 -10.36
N GLN A 102 -5.17 -14.32 -10.47
CA GLN A 102 -6.25 -13.82 -11.33
C GLN A 102 -7.22 -13.03 -10.46
N MET A 103 -7.20 -11.70 -10.55
CA MET A 103 -8.03 -10.81 -9.75
C MET A 103 -8.32 -9.50 -10.48
N ALA A 104 -9.38 -8.79 -10.09
CA ALA A 104 -9.80 -7.53 -10.74
C ALA A 104 -9.89 -7.63 -12.29
N GLY A 105 -10.34 -8.78 -12.81
CA GLY A 105 -10.54 -9.02 -14.25
C GLY A 105 -9.26 -9.32 -15.05
N GLY A 106 -8.11 -9.53 -14.41
CA GLY A 106 -6.85 -9.81 -15.12
C GLY A 106 -5.80 -10.57 -14.32
N ALA A 107 -4.68 -10.85 -14.99
CA ALA A 107 -3.52 -11.51 -14.41
C ALA A 107 -2.61 -10.50 -13.70
N TRP A 108 -2.22 -10.79 -12.47
CA TRP A 108 -1.34 -9.97 -11.64
C TRP A 108 -0.04 -10.70 -11.35
N ALA A 109 1.08 -10.00 -11.52
CA ALA A 109 2.42 -10.55 -11.31
C ALA A 109 2.64 -10.97 -9.84
N PRO A 110 3.58 -11.88 -9.56
CA PRO A 110 4.06 -12.14 -8.19
C PRO A 110 4.58 -10.85 -7.52
N GLY A 111 4.53 -10.81 -6.18
CA GLY A 111 4.97 -9.67 -5.37
C GLY A 111 3.91 -8.58 -5.19
N CYS A 112 3.78 -8.05 -3.97
CA CYS A 112 2.93 -6.89 -3.72
C CYS A 112 3.48 -5.62 -4.36
N SER A 113 4.81 -5.48 -4.46
CA SER A 113 5.46 -4.34 -5.10
C SER A 113 5.10 -4.26 -6.59
N SER A 114 5.29 -5.35 -7.34
CA SER A 114 4.97 -5.42 -8.76
C SER A 114 3.45 -5.28 -9.01
N LYS A 115 2.61 -5.80 -8.11
CA LYS A 115 1.16 -5.56 -8.14
C LYS A 115 0.80 -4.10 -7.95
N LEU A 116 1.32 -3.43 -6.91
CA LEU A 116 1.10 -2.00 -6.72
C LEU A 116 1.60 -1.18 -7.90
N ARG A 117 2.75 -1.53 -8.49
CA ARG A 117 3.25 -0.93 -9.73
C ARG A 117 2.22 -1.05 -10.87
N GLN A 118 1.68 -2.25 -11.10
CA GLN A 118 0.65 -2.47 -12.11
C GLN A 118 -0.60 -1.62 -11.86
N LEU A 119 -1.04 -1.53 -10.60
CA LEU A 119 -2.17 -0.69 -10.21
C LEU A 119 -1.90 0.79 -10.52
N VAL A 120 -0.76 1.32 -10.06
CA VAL A 120 -0.35 2.71 -10.31
C VAL A 120 -0.39 3.03 -11.80
N LEU A 121 0.17 2.17 -12.64
CA LEU A 121 0.21 2.38 -14.09
C LEU A 121 -1.19 2.32 -14.73
N ALA A 122 -2.07 1.47 -14.21
CA ALA A 122 -3.41 1.26 -14.75
C ALA A 122 -4.43 2.36 -14.34
N LYS A 123 -4.17 3.11 -13.27
CA LYS A 123 -5.11 4.07 -12.69
C LYS A 123 -4.80 5.53 -13.06
N PRO A 124 -5.84 6.39 -13.17
CA PRO A 124 -5.68 7.73 -13.76
C PRO A 124 -5.10 8.78 -12.80
N ALA A 125 -4.98 8.48 -11.50
CA ALA A 125 -4.40 9.41 -10.53
C ALA A 125 -3.00 9.89 -10.96
N ASN A 126 -2.75 11.20 -10.79
CA ASN A 126 -1.57 11.92 -11.22
C ASN A 126 -0.46 11.95 -10.17
N ASP A 127 -0.81 11.72 -8.90
CA ASP A 127 0.15 11.68 -7.79
C ASP A 127 -0.12 10.47 -6.89
N TRP A 128 0.86 9.56 -6.80
CA TRP A 128 0.84 8.42 -5.91
C TRP A 128 1.95 8.57 -4.88
N ARG A 129 1.59 8.57 -3.60
CA ARG A 129 2.52 8.62 -2.49
C ARG A 129 2.38 7.34 -1.70
N ILE A 130 3.36 6.45 -1.79
CA ILE A 130 3.34 5.15 -1.13
C ILE A 130 4.46 5.13 -0.10
N CYS A 131 4.10 5.29 1.16
CA CYS A 131 5.05 5.28 2.26
C CYS A 131 4.96 3.95 3.02
N PHE A 132 6.08 3.47 3.57
CA PHE A 132 6.07 2.36 4.52
C PHE A 132 6.85 2.71 5.80
N LEU A 133 6.48 2.08 6.92
CA LEU A 133 7.07 2.36 8.24
C LEU A 133 8.33 1.52 8.54
N ALA A 134 8.38 0.31 8.00
CA ALA A 134 9.49 -0.62 8.19
C ALA A 134 9.72 -1.47 6.94
N TYR A 135 10.91 -2.03 6.77
CA TYR A 135 11.13 -3.04 5.73
C TYR A 135 10.54 -4.38 6.15
N TYR A 136 9.89 -5.06 5.21
CA TYR A 136 9.45 -6.44 5.37
C TYR A 136 10.68 -7.36 5.44
N GLN A 137 10.73 -8.18 6.51
CA GLN A 137 11.79 -9.11 6.92
C GLN A 137 12.99 -9.24 5.96
N GLU A 138 14.10 -8.57 6.28
CA GLU A 138 15.43 -9.14 6.05
C GLU A 138 16.36 -8.74 7.21
N ASP A 139 17.03 -9.74 7.80
CA ASP A 139 18.22 -9.60 8.66
C ASP A 139 19.43 -9.00 7.90
N ILE A 140 19.19 -8.30 6.79
CA ILE A 140 20.20 -7.76 5.89
C ILE A 140 19.82 -6.29 5.65
N ARG A 141 20.68 -5.40 6.14
CA ARG A 141 20.63 -3.97 5.82
C ARG A 141 20.92 -3.79 4.33
N ILE A 142 19.90 -3.87 3.49
CA ILE A 142 20.00 -3.43 2.09
C ILE A 142 19.93 -1.90 2.08
N ASP A 143 20.77 -1.29 1.25
CA ASP A 143 20.70 0.15 0.94
C ASP A 143 19.26 0.52 0.57
N ALA A 144 18.68 1.52 1.25
CA ALA A 144 17.30 1.93 1.10
C ALA A 144 16.93 2.26 -0.37
N GLN A 145 17.91 2.69 -1.17
CA GLN A 145 17.75 2.97 -2.60
C GLN A 145 17.77 1.72 -3.49
N ALA A 146 18.32 0.60 -3.00
CA ALA A 146 18.40 -0.68 -3.71
C ALA A 146 17.31 -1.66 -3.26
N TYR A 147 16.50 -1.31 -2.26
CA TYR A 147 15.42 -2.19 -1.82
C TYR A 147 14.39 -2.38 -2.94
N GLY A 148 14.13 -3.64 -3.28
CA GLY A 148 13.37 -4.03 -4.46
C GLY A 148 12.02 -3.31 -4.59
N ALA A 149 11.30 -3.10 -3.48
CA ALA A 149 10.00 -2.44 -3.52
C ALA A 149 10.07 -0.97 -3.97
N VAL A 150 11.14 -0.24 -3.63
CA VAL A 150 11.33 1.15 -4.10
C VAL A 150 11.83 1.13 -5.54
N ALA A 151 12.78 0.23 -5.84
CA ALA A 151 13.36 0.08 -7.17
C ALA A 151 12.31 -0.24 -8.24
N GLU A 152 11.26 -0.99 -7.90
CA GLU A 152 10.11 -1.30 -8.78
C GLU A 152 9.39 -0.06 -9.32
N PHE A 153 9.46 1.08 -8.63
CA PHE A 153 8.80 2.32 -9.05
C PHE A 153 9.75 3.29 -9.77
N THR A 154 11.02 2.90 -9.95
CA THR A 154 11.99 3.69 -10.71
C THR A 154 11.46 4.02 -12.10
N GLY A 155 11.49 5.30 -12.47
CA GLY A 155 11.02 5.78 -13.77
C GLY A 155 9.50 6.01 -13.86
N ILE A 156 8.71 5.76 -12.81
CA ILE A 156 7.30 6.19 -12.78
C ILE A 156 7.21 7.61 -12.22
N ALA A 157 7.12 8.62 -13.09
CA ALA A 157 7.10 10.02 -12.66
C ALA A 157 5.94 10.39 -11.71
N LYS A 158 4.81 9.69 -11.83
CA LYS A 158 3.60 9.93 -11.01
C LYS A 158 3.58 9.16 -9.69
N ALA A 159 4.64 8.42 -9.35
CA ALA A 159 4.67 7.60 -8.14
C ALA A 159 5.93 7.80 -7.34
N ASP A 160 5.72 7.99 -6.05
CA ASP A 160 6.75 8.29 -5.09
C ASP A 160 6.66 7.29 -3.93
N VAL A 161 7.67 6.42 -3.84
CA VAL A 161 7.69 5.30 -2.90
C VAL A 161 8.89 5.43 -1.97
N TYR A 162 8.67 5.41 -0.66
CA TYR A 162 9.72 5.71 0.31
C TYR A 162 9.46 5.15 1.71
N LEU A 163 10.55 5.02 2.49
CA LEU A 163 10.48 4.76 3.92
C LEU A 163 10.15 6.05 4.67
N TRP A 164 9.18 6.01 5.58
CA TRP A 164 8.74 7.18 6.36
C TRP A 164 9.89 7.90 7.06
N ALA A 165 10.77 7.12 7.70
CA ALA A 165 11.91 7.64 8.46
C ALA A 165 12.90 8.45 7.60
N ASP A 166 12.96 8.23 6.28
CA ASP A 166 13.91 8.92 5.42
C ASP A 166 13.47 10.35 5.07
N ARG A 167 12.17 10.67 5.20
CA ARG A 167 11.61 11.95 4.75
C ARG A 167 10.96 12.78 5.85
N HIS A 168 10.65 12.14 6.98
CA HIS A 168 9.90 12.76 8.07
C HIS A 168 10.69 12.81 9.37
N ARG A 169 11.99 12.51 9.32
CA ARG A 169 12.91 12.81 10.43
C ARG A 169 13.28 14.30 10.40
N GLY A 170 12.70 15.04 11.34
CA GLY A 170 13.11 16.35 11.84
C GLY A 170 13.17 16.29 13.36
#